data_AF-A0A660VK02-F1
#
_entry.id   AF-A0A660VK02-F1
#
_cell.length_a   1.000
_cell.length_b   1.000
_cell.length_c   1.000
_cell.angle_alpha   90.00
_cell.angle_beta   90.00
_cell.angle_gamma   90.00
#
_symmetry.space_group_name_H-M   'P 1'
#
loop_
_entity.id
_entity.type
_entity.pdbx_description
1 polymer ?
#
loop_
_entity_poly.entity_id
_entity_poly.type
_entity_poly.pdbx_seq_one_letter_code
_entity_poly.pdbx_strand_id
1 'polypeptide(L)'
;MVAYNARMNAAIQPIQLLLISVAGWMGRRQQVLIEYLVEENRVLKEQLGGRRLRLSHDQRRRLAAKGKLIGRRALDRFATIVTPDTIMHWHRKLIAAKWTYQAKRVGRPGLMKTIKALIVRMATENSSWGYCRIQGELKGMGHCVASTTIANVLKANGIKPAPDRASSWRTFLKVHWEQIAATDFFSAEVWTPRGLTT
;
A
#
# COMPACT_ATOMS: atom_id res chain seq x y z
N MET A 1 75.71 -4.69 -33.11
CA MET A 1 75.48 -4.16 -34.46
C MET A 1 74.11 -4.62 -34.91
N VAL A 2 73.21 -3.65 -35.07
CA VAL A 2 72.04 -3.65 -35.97
C VAL A 2 70.87 -4.63 -35.69
N ALA A 3 69.82 -4.01 -35.18
CA ALA A 3 68.40 -4.33 -35.32
C ALA A 3 67.99 -5.01 -36.64
N TYR A 4 67.07 -5.97 -36.54
CA TYR A 4 66.02 -6.11 -37.55
C TYR A 4 64.70 -6.59 -36.90
N ASN A 5 63.92 -5.60 -36.44
CA ASN A 5 62.47 -5.46 -36.62
C ASN A 5 61.66 -6.77 -36.76
N ALA A 6 60.83 -7.15 -35.79
CA ALA A 6 59.51 -6.53 -35.60
C ALA A 6 58.82 -6.10 -36.93
N ARG A 7 58.60 -7.05 -37.85
CA ARG A 7 57.53 -6.99 -38.86
C ARG A 7 56.52 -8.08 -38.49
N MET A 8 55.48 -7.79 -37.71
CA MET A 8 54.19 -7.34 -38.24
C MET A 8 53.84 -7.97 -39.60
N ASN A 9 53.55 -9.28 -39.61
CA ASN A 9 52.63 -9.82 -40.61
C ASN A 9 51.22 -9.70 -40.05
N ALA A 10 50.65 -8.50 -40.18
CA ALA A 10 49.22 -8.26 -40.08
C ALA A 10 48.51 -8.83 -41.33
N ALA A 11 48.75 -10.10 -41.65
CA ALA A 11 48.06 -10.79 -42.73
C ALA A 11 46.74 -11.30 -42.16
N ILE A 12 45.62 -10.71 -42.60
CA ILE A 12 44.28 -11.18 -42.28
C ILE A 12 44.17 -12.62 -42.77
N GLN A 13 44.01 -13.57 -41.85
CA GLN A 13 43.90 -14.99 -42.18
C GLN A 13 42.66 -15.25 -43.04
N PRO A 14 42.65 -16.23 -43.96
CA PRO A 14 41.49 -16.50 -44.81
C PRO A 14 40.22 -16.79 -43.99
N ILE A 15 40.37 -17.41 -42.81
CA ILE A 15 39.28 -17.63 -41.86
C ILE A 15 38.71 -16.30 -41.33
N GLN A 16 39.55 -15.31 -41.06
CA GLN A 16 39.09 -13.99 -40.61
C GLN A 16 38.33 -13.25 -41.71
N LEU A 17 38.75 -13.37 -42.98
CA LEU A 17 37.99 -12.82 -44.11
C LEU A 17 36.63 -13.50 -44.29
N LEU A 18 36.58 -14.82 -44.12
CA LEU A 18 35.33 -15.58 -44.15
C LEU A 18 34.41 -15.16 -43.00
N LEU A 19 34.93 -15.01 -41.79
CA LEU A 19 34.15 -14.55 -40.64
C LEU A 19 33.61 -13.12 -40.84
N ILE A 20 34.43 -12.18 -41.34
CA ILE A 20 34.02 -10.80 -41.60
C ILE A 20 32.96 -10.75 -42.71
N SER A 21 33.13 -11.54 -43.78
CA SER A 21 32.17 -11.57 -44.89
C SER A 21 30.84 -12.18 -44.48
N VAL A 22 30.84 -13.28 -43.71
CA VAL A 22 29.63 -13.90 -43.16
C VAL A 22 28.95 -12.98 -42.14
N ALA A 23 29.71 -12.37 -41.23
CA ALA A 23 29.17 -11.41 -40.26
C ALA A 23 28.60 -10.17 -40.96
N GLY A 24 29.28 -9.65 -41.98
CA GLY A 24 28.82 -8.53 -42.79
C GLY A 24 27.56 -8.87 -43.60
N TRP A 25 27.50 -10.07 -44.19
CA TRP A 25 26.31 -10.55 -44.90
C TRP A 25 25.11 -10.73 -43.97
N MET A 26 25.32 -11.36 -42.80
CA MET A 26 24.28 -11.52 -41.79
C MET A 26 23.81 -10.16 -41.26
N GLY A 27 24.74 -9.25 -40.98
CA GLY A 27 24.42 -7.88 -40.54
C GLY A 27 23.56 -7.14 -41.56
N ARG A 28 23.92 -7.19 -42.85
CA ARG A 28 23.11 -6.61 -43.94
C ARG A 28 21.70 -7.19 -44.01
N ARG A 29 21.58 -8.52 -43.89
CA ARG A 29 20.27 -9.19 -43.89
C ARG A 29 19.42 -8.77 -42.67
N GLN A 30 20.03 -8.65 -41.50
CA GLN A 30 19.36 -8.19 -40.29
C GLN A 30 18.92 -6.72 -40.40
N GLN A 31 19.71 -5.86 -41.07
CA GLN A 31 19.36 -4.46 -41.30
C GLN A 31 18.08 -4.31 -42.12
N VAL A 32 17.96 -5.06 -43.22
CA VAL A 32 16.74 -5.04 -44.06
C VAL A 32 15.49 -5.44 -43.26
N LEU A 33 15.60 -6.45 -42.40
CA LEU A 33 14.48 -6.87 -41.55
C LEU A 33 14.12 -5.80 -40.50
N ILE A 34 15.12 -5.13 -39.91
CA ILE A 34 14.90 -4.04 -38.96
C ILE A 34 14.22 -2.86 -39.65
N GLU A 35 14.69 -2.47 -40.83
CA GLU A 35 14.10 -1.41 -41.64
C GLU A 35 12.63 -1.70 -41.95
N TYR A 36 12.32 -2.90 -42.44
CA TYR A 36 10.94 -3.33 -42.66
C TYR A 36 10.09 -3.22 -41.39
N LEU A 37 10.55 -3.75 -40.25
CA LEU A 37 9.80 -3.70 -38.99
C LEU A 37 9.63 -2.25 -38.47
N VAL A 38 10.58 -1.36 -38.74
CA VAL A 38 10.46 0.07 -38.40
C VAL A 38 9.37 0.73 -39.25
N GLU A 39 9.34 0.45 -40.56
CA GLU A 39 8.29 0.95 -41.44
C GLU A 39 6.91 0.37 -41.10
N GLU A 40 6.82 -0.92 -40.79
CA GLU A 40 5.57 -1.55 -40.33
C GLU A 40 5.06 -0.87 -39.03
N ASN A 41 5.95 -0.58 -38.08
CA ASN A 41 5.57 0.17 -36.88
C ASN A 41 5.13 1.61 -37.19
N ARG A 42 5.71 2.27 -38.21
CA ARG A 42 5.28 3.61 -38.63
C ARG A 42 3.88 3.58 -39.23
N VAL A 43 3.63 2.66 -40.16
CA VAL A 43 2.31 2.45 -40.78
C VAL A 43 1.24 2.17 -39.72
N LEU A 44 1.52 1.27 -38.77
CA LEU A 44 0.61 0.98 -37.66
C LEU A 44 0.34 2.21 -36.78
N LYS A 45 1.35 3.05 -36.53
CA LYS A 45 1.18 4.29 -35.77
C LYS A 45 0.36 5.34 -36.51
N GLU A 46 0.53 5.44 -37.83
CA GLU A 46 -0.28 6.32 -38.69
C GLU A 46 -1.75 5.92 -38.68
N GLN A 47 -2.04 4.62 -38.82
CA GLN A 47 -3.41 4.09 -38.75
C GLN A 47 -4.09 4.35 -37.39
N LEU A 48 -3.32 4.44 -36.31
CA LEU A 48 -3.83 4.76 -34.98
C LEU A 48 -4.13 6.25 -34.78
N GLY A 49 -3.87 7.10 -35.78
CA GLY A 49 -4.30 8.50 -35.83
C GLY A 49 -3.74 9.36 -34.68
N GLY A 50 -2.50 9.08 -34.25
CA GLY A 50 -1.85 9.84 -33.17
C GLY A 50 -2.46 9.61 -31.77
N ARG A 51 -3.37 8.64 -31.61
CA ARG A 51 -3.94 8.30 -30.29
C ARG A 51 -2.84 7.80 -29.35
N ARG A 52 -2.90 8.24 -28.09
CA ARG A 52 -1.96 7.80 -27.07
C ARG A 52 -2.12 6.30 -26.80
N LEU A 53 -1.09 5.52 -27.13
CA LEU A 53 -1.04 4.08 -26.90
C LEU A 53 -1.07 3.75 -25.39
N ARG A 54 -2.14 3.09 -24.94
CA ARG A 54 -2.25 2.58 -23.56
C ARG A 54 -1.63 1.19 -23.48
N LEU A 55 -0.36 1.14 -23.06
CA LEU A 55 0.36 -0.13 -22.90
C LEU A 55 -0.05 -0.84 -21.60
N SER A 56 -0.41 -2.12 -21.72
CA SER A 56 -0.61 -3.04 -20.60
C SER A 56 0.69 -3.26 -19.82
N HIS A 57 0.58 -3.63 -18.54
CA HIS A 57 1.74 -3.97 -17.71
C HIS A 57 2.63 -5.04 -18.37
N ASP A 58 2.04 -6.02 -19.06
CA ASP A 58 2.81 -7.07 -19.72
C ASP A 58 3.61 -6.54 -20.92
N GLN A 59 3.00 -5.70 -21.74
CA GLN A 59 3.69 -5.03 -22.86
C GLN A 59 4.86 -4.18 -22.36
N ARG A 60 4.66 -3.41 -21.29
CA ARG A 60 5.73 -2.62 -20.66
C ARG A 60 6.88 -3.51 -20.17
N ARG A 61 6.59 -4.69 -19.61
CA ARG A 61 7.60 -5.67 -19.19
C ARG A 61 8.43 -6.18 -20.36
N ARG A 62 7.77 -6.62 -21.45
CA ARG A 62 8.47 -7.14 -22.64
C ARG A 62 9.35 -6.08 -23.28
N LEU A 63 8.86 -4.84 -23.39
CA LEU A 63 9.64 -3.69 -23.90
C LEU A 63 10.82 -3.36 -22.99
N ALA A 64 10.63 -3.35 -21.67
CA ALA A 64 11.70 -3.09 -20.72
C ALA A 64 12.81 -4.15 -20.76
N ALA A 65 12.45 -5.44 -20.87
CA ALA A 65 13.40 -6.54 -20.95
C ALA A 65 14.25 -6.47 -22.23
N LYS A 66 13.61 -6.32 -23.40
CA LYS A 66 14.32 -6.18 -24.68
C LYS A 66 15.10 -4.87 -24.77
N GLY A 67 14.52 -3.77 -24.30
CA GLY A 67 15.15 -2.45 -24.31
C GLY A 67 16.42 -2.38 -23.46
N LYS A 68 16.47 -3.10 -22.33
CA LYS A 68 17.70 -3.17 -21.52
C LYS A 68 18.88 -3.78 -22.28
N LEU A 69 18.65 -4.81 -23.10
CA LEU A 69 19.69 -5.47 -23.90
C LEU A 69 20.26 -4.53 -24.97
N ILE A 70 19.41 -3.69 -25.56
CA ILE A 70 19.80 -2.69 -26.55
C ILE A 70 20.59 -1.53 -25.90
N GLY A 71 20.17 -1.12 -24.70
CA GLY A 71 20.78 -0.01 -23.96
C GLY A 71 20.24 1.36 -24.36
N ARG A 72 20.36 2.34 -23.46
CA ARG A 72 19.75 3.68 -23.61
C ARG A 72 20.17 4.39 -24.90
N ARG A 73 21.48 4.46 -25.18
CA ARG A 73 22.02 5.22 -26.32
C ARG A 73 21.53 4.69 -27.67
N ALA A 74 21.39 3.37 -27.79
CA ALA A 74 20.86 2.78 -29.02
C ALA A 74 19.34 2.97 -29.09
N LEU A 75 18.62 2.90 -27.96
CA LEU A 75 17.19 3.17 -27.92
C LEU A 75 16.82 4.60 -28.35
N ASP A 76 17.66 5.61 -28.11
CA ASP A 76 17.41 6.98 -28.61
C ASP A 76 17.17 7.03 -30.13
N ARG A 77 17.79 6.12 -30.89
CA ARG A 77 17.65 6.07 -32.35
C ARG A 77 16.42 5.30 -32.83
N PHE A 78 15.95 4.32 -32.05
CA PHE A 78 14.96 3.34 -32.51
C PHE A 78 13.64 3.34 -31.72
N ALA A 79 13.61 3.92 -30.53
CA ALA A 79 12.43 3.91 -29.67
C ALA A 79 11.37 4.90 -30.17
N THR A 80 10.36 4.40 -30.87
CA THR A 80 9.31 5.22 -31.49
C THR A 80 8.03 5.32 -30.66
N ILE A 81 7.79 4.39 -29.72
CA ILE A 81 6.54 4.29 -28.94
C ILE A 81 6.63 5.03 -27.61
N VAL A 82 7.78 4.95 -26.94
CA VAL A 82 7.99 5.49 -25.58
C VAL A 82 9.42 5.99 -25.48
N THR A 83 9.66 7.03 -24.68
CA THR A 83 11.02 7.53 -24.46
C THR A 83 11.93 6.45 -23.85
N PRO A 84 13.21 6.38 -24.27
CA PRO A 84 14.17 5.41 -23.73
C PRO A 84 14.29 5.45 -22.21
N ASP A 85 14.23 6.65 -21.61
CA ASP A 85 14.26 6.83 -20.15
C ASP A 85 13.07 6.17 -19.46
N THR A 86 11.89 6.18 -20.09
CA THR A 86 10.71 5.48 -19.57
C THR A 86 10.89 3.95 -19.63
N ILE A 87 11.45 3.43 -20.71
CA ILE A 87 11.76 2.00 -20.85
C ILE A 87 12.77 1.56 -19.78
N MET A 88 13.83 2.36 -19.57
CA MET A 88 14.80 2.12 -18.50
C MET A 88 14.18 2.24 -17.11
N HIS A 89 13.26 3.18 -16.90
CA HIS A 89 12.51 3.31 -15.66
C HIS A 89 11.64 2.07 -15.38
N TRP A 90 10.92 1.55 -16.37
CA TRP A 90 10.16 0.30 -16.22
C TRP A 90 11.07 -0.88 -15.87
N HIS A 91 12.24 -0.98 -16.50
CA HIS A 91 13.21 -2.02 -16.15
C HIS A 91 13.67 -1.91 -14.69
N ARG A 92 14.04 -0.70 -14.22
CA ARG A 92 14.38 -0.47 -12.81
C ARG A 92 13.25 -0.83 -11.87
N LYS A 93 12.00 -0.52 -12.23
CA LYS A 93 10.82 -0.89 -11.44
C LYS A 93 10.64 -2.40 -11.34
N LEU A 94 10.96 -3.16 -12.38
CA LEU A 94 10.92 -4.63 -12.34
C LEU A 94 12.02 -5.22 -11.46
N ILE A 95 13.23 -4.66 -11.53
CA ILE A 95 14.32 -5.05 -10.62
C ILE A 95 13.88 -4.76 -9.18
N ALA A 96 13.40 -3.54 -8.91
CA ALA A 96 12.91 -3.18 -7.59
C ALA A 96 11.84 -4.15 -7.13
N ALA A 97 10.81 -4.42 -7.94
CA ALA A 97 9.75 -5.36 -7.59
C ALA A 97 10.25 -6.79 -7.30
N LYS A 98 11.29 -7.27 -7.98
CA LYS A 98 11.91 -8.58 -7.70
C LYS A 98 12.53 -8.62 -6.29
N TRP A 99 13.12 -7.51 -5.85
CA TRP A 99 13.80 -7.40 -4.56
C TRP A 99 12.94 -6.77 -3.45
N THR A 100 11.79 -6.21 -3.81
CA THR A 100 10.83 -5.67 -2.85
C THR A 100 9.92 -6.81 -2.42
N TYR A 101 10.33 -7.52 -1.38
CA TYR A 101 9.42 -8.43 -0.71
C TYR A 101 8.28 -7.62 -0.09
N GLN A 102 7.04 -8.09 -0.25
CA GLN A 102 5.91 -7.58 0.53
C GLN A 102 6.25 -7.82 2.00
N ALA A 103 6.72 -6.77 2.69
CA ALA A 103 6.89 -6.83 4.12
C ALA A 103 5.50 -7.02 4.73
N LYS A 104 5.16 -8.27 5.07
CA LYS A 104 4.03 -8.56 5.94
C LYS A 104 4.34 -7.76 7.20
N ARG A 105 3.58 -6.69 7.47
CA ARG A 105 3.81 -5.87 8.68
C ARG A 105 3.59 -6.78 9.89
N VAL A 106 4.66 -7.41 10.37
CA VAL A 106 4.69 -8.13 11.63
C VAL A 106 4.80 -7.07 12.72
N GLY A 107 3.75 -6.27 12.88
CA GLY A 107 3.61 -5.43 14.05
C GLY A 107 3.45 -6.31 15.29
N ARG A 108 3.59 -5.70 16.47
CA ARG A 108 3.24 -6.36 17.74
C ARG A 108 1.87 -7.03 17.60
N PRO A 109 1.72 -8.32 17.98
CA PRO A 109 0.42 -8.96 17.99
C PRO A 109 -0.58 -8.05 18.71
N GLY A 110 -1.61 -7.62 17.98
CA GLY A 110 -2.64 -6.77 18.55
C GLY A 110 -3.34 -7.50 19.70
N LEU A 111 -3.93 -6.75 20.63
CA LEU A 111 -4.78 -7.31 21.67
C LEU A 111 -5.77 -8.32 21.05
N MET A 112 -5.93 -9.49 21.68
CA MET A 112 -6.82 -10.56 21.20
C MET A 112 -8.19 -9.98 20.84
N LYS A 113 -8.73 -10.38 19.70
CA LYS A 113 -10.03 -9.89 19.19
C LYS A 113 -11.14 -10.01 20.23
N THR A 114 -11.11 -11.10 21.01
CA THR A 114 -12.05 -11.35 22.11
C THR A 114 -12.01 -10.27 23.18
N ILE A 115 -10.81 -9.85 23.62
CA ILE A 115 -10.67 -8.80 24.65
C ILE A 115 -11.08 -7.44 24.08
N LYS A 116 -10.81 -7.15 22.80
CA LYS A 116 -11.30 -5.93 22.15
C LYS A 116 -12.83 -5.89 22.10
N ALA A 117 -13.46 -7.00 21.74
CA ALA A 117 -14.92 -7.12 21.71
C ALA A 117 -15.52 -6.94 23.11
N LEU A 118 -14.87 -7.52 24.13
CA LEU A 118 -15.29 -7.36 25.53
C LEU A 118 -15.20 -5.89 25.99
N ILE A 119 -14.10 -5.19 25.68
CA ILE A 119 -13.94 -3.75 25.98
C ILE A 119 -15.07 -2.93 25.35
N VAL A 120 -15.36 -3.17 24.07
CA VAL A 120 -16.41 -2.47 23.33
C VAL A 120 -17.77 -2.75 23.98
N ARG A 121 -18.09 -4.02 24.26
CA ARG A 121 -19.35 -4.44 24.88
C ARG A 121 -19.57 -3.78 26.25
N MET A 122 -18.56 -3.82 27.12
CA MET A 122 -18.63 -3.18 28.44
C MET A 122 -18.90 -1.67 28.34
N ALA A 123 -18.24 -1.00 27.38
CA ALA A 123 -18.40 0.45 27.17
C ALA A 123 -19.77 0.82 26.56
N THR A 124 -20.35 -0.06 25.74
CA THR A 124 -21.69 0.15 25.15
C THR A 124 -22.82 -0.16 26.11
N GLU A 125 -22.69 -1.23 26.91
CA GLU A 125 -23.70 -1.60 27.91
C GLU A 125 -23.68 -0.64 29.10
N ASN A 126 -22.51 -0.10 29.45
CA ASN A 126 -22.32 0.80 30.57
C ASN A 126 -21.71 2.13 30.11
N SER A 127 -22.56 2.99 29.53
CA SER A 127 -22.17 4.30 28.98
C SER A 127 -21.46 5.22 29.99
N SER A 128 -21.76 5.11 31.29
CA SER A 128 -21.14 5.90 32.36
C SER A 128 -19.72 5.43 32.73
N TRP A 129 -19.29 4.24 32.28
CA TRP A 129 -18.00 3.68 32.72
C TRP A 129 -16.80 4.33 32.01
N GLY A 130 -15.95 4.97 32.80
CA GLY A 130 -14.64 5.49 32.38
C GLY A 130 -13.61 4.37 32.18
N TYR A 131 -12.45 4.73 31.60
CA TYR A 131 -11.40 3.78 31.24
C TYR A 131 -10.86 2.98 32.44
N CYS A 132 -10.66 3.64 33.58
CA CYS A 132 -10.17 3.00 34.81
C CYS A 132 -11.18 2.00 35.39
N ARG A 133 -12.49 2.26 35.25
CA ARG A 133 -13.54 1.34 35.70
C ARG A 133 -13.54 0.08 34.86
N ILE A 134 -13.53 0.22 33.53
CA ILE A 134 -13.45 -0.91 32.59
C ILE A 134 -12.16 -1.72 32.83
N GLN A 135 -11.04 -1.05 33.11
CA GLN A 135 -9.78 -1.71 33.45
C GLN A 135 -9.90 -2.57 34.72
N GLY A 136 -10.56 -2.07 35.76
CA GLY A 136 -10.80 -2.80 36.99
C GLY A 136 -11.61 -4.08 36.77
N GLU A 137 -12.69 -3.98 36.00
CA GLU A 137 -13.54 -5.14 35.65
C GLU A 137 -12.77 -6.18 34.84
N LEU A 138 -11.98 -5.75 33.84
CA LEU A 138 -11.12 -6.65 33.07
C LEU A 138 -10.06 -7.33 33.95
N LYS A 139 -9.48 -6.60 34.90
CA LYS A 139 -8.54 -7.16 35.87
C LYS A 139 -9.21 -8.22 36.74
N GLY A 140 -10.45 -8.02 37.16
CA GLY A 140 -11.26 -9.00 37.89
C GLY A 140 -11.50 -10.30 37.10
N MET A 141 -11.58 -10.20 35.77
CA MET A 141 -11.70 -11.35 34.85
C MET A 141 -10.36 -11.99 34.46
N GLY A 142 -9.25 -11.56 35.06
CA GLY A 142 -7.90 -12.06 34.76
C GLY A 142 -7.26 -11.46 33.50
N HIS A 143 -7.84 -10.40 32.93
CA HIS A 143 -7.31 -9.70 31.76
C HIS A 143 -6.59 -8.40 32.15
N CYS A 144 -5.26 -8.46 32.21
CA CYS A 144 -4.42 -7.28 32.47
C CYS A 144 -4.26 -6.41 31.22
N VAL A 145 -5.06 -5.34 31.12
CA VAL A 145 -5.02 -4.37 30.01
C VAL A 145 -4.71 -2.98 30.55
N ALA A 146 -3.87 -2.20 29.86
CA ALA A 146 -3.63 -0.79 30.21
C ALA A 146 -4.83 0.09 29.85
N SER A 147 -5.13 1.11 30.65
CA SER A 147 -6.20 2.09 30.38
C SER A 147 -6.02 2.80 29.03
N THR A 148 -4.77 3.06 28.63
CA THR A 148 -4.42 3.62 27.31
C THR A 148 -4.77 2.67 26.16
N THR A 149 -4.62 1.36 26.35
CA THR A 149 -5.05 0.35 25.37
C THR A 149 -6.57 0.36 25.23
N ILE A 150 -7.31 0.48 26.33
CA ILE A 150 -8.78 0.60 26.32
C ILE A 150 -9.19 1.87 25.56
N ALA A 151 -8.57 3.01 25.85
CA ALA A 151 -8.82 4.27 25.14
C ALA A 151 -8.57 4.14 23.63
N ASN A 152 -7.46 3.52 23.22
CA ASN A 152 -7.16 3.27 21.81
C ASN A 152 -8.17 2.33 21.13
N VAL A 153 -8.61 1.29 21.83
CA VAL A 153 -9.63 0.36 21.31
C VAL A 153 -10.97 1.09 21.13
N LEU A 154 -11.40 1.88 22.11
CA LEU A 154 -12.66 2.62 22.01
C LEU A 154 -12.60 3.70 20.93
N LYS A 155 -11.49 4.44 20.84
CA LYS A 155 -11.24 5.42 19.76
C LYS A 155 -11.27 4.77 18.38
N ALA A 156 -10.63 3.61 18.22
CA ALA A 156 -10.62 2.86 16.96
C ALA A 156 -12.02 2.33 16.56
N ASN A 157 -12.94 2.17 17.52
CA ASN A 157 -14.33 1.78 17.29
C ASN A 157 -15.30 2.99 17.30
N GLY A 158 -14.80 4.22 17.33
CA GLY A 158 -15.63 5.44 17.29
C GLY A 158 -16.42 5.72 18.58
N ILE A 159 -16.08 5.08 19.69
CA ILE A 159 -16.76 5.29 20.98
C ILE A 159 -16.12 6.46 21.72
N LYS A 160 -16.92 7.47 22.05
CA LYS A 160 -16.49 8.67 22.79
C LYS A 160 -16.01 8.32 24.21
N PRO A 161 -15.12 9.12 24.82
CA PRO A 161 -14.84 9.01 26.25
C PRO A 161 -16.13 9.17 27.08
N ALA A 162 -16.19 8.56 28.26
CA ALA A 162 -17.18 8.97 29.26
C ALA A 162 -16.74 10.33 29.82
N PRO A 163 -17.65 11.29 30.08
CA PRO A 163 -19.12 11.18 30.14
C PRO A 163 -19.85 11.47 28.81
N ASP A 164 -19.15 11.84 27.73
CA ASP A 164 -19.75 12.25 26.44
C ASP A 164 -20.44 11.12 25.64
N ARG A 165 -20.63 9.96 26.26
CA ARG A 165 -21.37 8.83 25.67
C ARG A 165 -22.85 9.06 25.90
N ALA A 166 -23.62 9.17 24.83
CA ALA A 166 -25.08 9.27 24.94
C ALA A 166 -25.65 7.98 25.56
N SER A 167 -26.32 8.11 26.70
CA SER A 167 -27.19 7.07 27.26
C SER A 167 -28.63 7.37 26.84
N SER A 168 -29.40 6.34 26.47
CA SER A 168 -30.83 6.55 26.25
C SER A 168 -31.52 6.72 27.61
N TRP A 169 -32.51 7.60 27.71
CA TRP A 169 -33.31 7.80 28.92
C TRP A 169 -33.90 6.48 29.47
N ARG A 170 -34.28 5.56 28.58
CA ARG A 170 -34.73 4.21 28.94
C ARG A 170 -33.66 3.40 29.67
N THR A 171 -32.40 3.50 29.23
CA THR A 171 -31.27 2.80 29.87
C THR A 171 -30.99 3.38 31.25
N PHE A 172 -31.05 4.71 31.39
CA PHE A 172 -30.90 5.39 32.68
C PHE A 172 -31.96 4.93 33.69
N LEU A 173 -33.25 4.97 33.29
CA LEU A 173 -34.34 4.52 34.16
C LEU A 173 -34.22 3.05 34.54
N LYS A 174 -33.78 2.16 33.63
CA LYS A 174 -33.62 0.73 33.94
C LYS A 174 -32.51 0.47 34.96
N VAL A 175 -31.38 1.19 34.85
CA VAL A 175 -30.26 1.04 35.80
C VAL A 175 -30.59 1.61 37.17
N HIS A 176 -31.35 2.71 37.19
CA HIS A 176 -31.70 3.42 38.42
C HIS A 176 -33.07 3.08 39.00
N TRP A 177 -33.80 2.13 38.39
CA TRP A 177 -35.18 1.82 38.77
C TRP A 177 -35.31 1.44 40.24
N GLU A 178 -34.42 0.60 40.77
CA GLU A 178 -34.48 0.20 42.18
C GLU A 178 -34.15 1.34 43.14
N GLN A 179 -33.25 2.26 42.78
CA GLN A 179 -32.94 3.42 43.61
C GLN A 179 -34.06 4.47 43.54
N ILE A 180 -34.65 4.68 42.36
CA ILE A 180 -35.79 5.58 42.17
C ILE A 180 -37.02 5.02 42.89
N ALA A 181 -37.29 3.72 42.80
CA ALA A 181 -38.41 3.08 43.50
C ALA A 181 -38.27 3.13 45.02
N ALA A 182 -37.03 3.17 45.54
CA ALA A 182 -36.76 3.35 46.96
C ALA A 182 -36.80 4.82 47.43
N THR A 183 -36.74 5.77 46.50
CA THR A 183 -36.79 7.21 46.82
C THR A 183 -38.22 7.70 46.64
N ASP A 184 -38.93 7.82 47.76
CA ASP A 184 -40.29 8.32 47.75
C ASP A 184 -40.30 9.84 47.51
N PHE A 185 -40.89 10.31 46.42
CA PHE A 185 -41.04 11.74 46.11
C PHE A 185 -42.26 12.35 46.81
N PHE A 186 -42.58 11.91 48.03
CA PHE A 186 -43.62 12.56 48.83
C PHE A 186 -43.13 13.93 49.30
N SER A 187 -43.70 14.97 48.71
CA SER A 187 -43.71 16.32 49.28
C SER A 187 -44.79 16.34 50.36
N ALA A 188 -44.39 16.44 51.63
CA ALA A 188 -45.33 16.66 52.71
C ALA A 188 -45.51 18.17 52.89
N GLU A 189 -46.72 18.66 52.68
CA GLU A 189 -47.04 20.06 52.97
C GLU A 189 -46.99 20.28 54.48
N VAL A 190 -46.08 21.15 54.93
CA VAL A 190 -45.94 21.47 56.35
C VAL A 190 -46.71 22.74 56.63
N TRP A 191 -47.66 22.66 57.56
CA TRP A 191 -48.41 23.84 57.97
C TRP A 191 -47.57 24.67 58.94
N THR A 192 -47.13 25.84 58.50
CA THR A 192 -46.47 26.81 59.37
C THR A 192 -47.44 27.91 59.79
N PRO A 193 -47.17 28.66 60.87
CA PRO A 193 -48.03 29.76 61.32
C PRO A 193 -48.24 30.88 60.29
N ARG A 194 -47.51 30.85 59.17
CA ARG A 194 -47.60 31.81 58.06
C ARG A 194 -48.30 31.23 56.81
N GLY A 195 -48.76 29.99 56.85
CA GLY A 195 -49.43 29.30 55.73
C GLY A 195 -48.83 27.93 55.42
N LEU A 196 -49.46 27.22 54.49
CA LEU A 196 -48.97 25.95 53.93
C LEU A 196 -47.78 26.22 53.02
N THR A 197 -46.66 25.52 53.27
CA THR A 197 -45.46 25.57 52.44
C THR A 197 -45.07 24.16 52.01
N THR A 198 -44.74 24.00 50.73
CA THR A 198 -44.28 22.74 50.12
C THR A 198 -42.80 22.49 50.36
#